data_AF-A0A4Y2HRR5-F1
#
_entry.id   AF-A0A4Y2HRR5-F1
#
_cell.length_a   1.000
_cell.length_b   1.000
_cell.length_c   1.000
_cell.angle_alpha   90.00
_cell.angle_beta   90.00
_cell.angle_gamma   90.00
#
_symmetry.space_group_name_H-M   'P 1'
#
loop_
_entity.id
_entity.type
_entity.pdbx_description
1 polymer ?
#
loop_
_entity_poly.entity_id
_entity_poly.type
_entity_poly.pdbx_seq_one_letter_code
_entity_poly.pdbx_strand_id
1 'polypeptide(L)'
;MKQGYFVMYMPLEPQLKLKFQYQNLMHNIKKYKRIFEEPSSSYRGILDGEAYAKIKNLKYSDNISLQFNIDGIPMYRKSNYQIWPIQCMINELPPNERKDHILMCGLWFGPHKPNMNVFLKPFVMELSNLSRSGFKWIDATNSKQIVTKVFPIICSSDAPARAAIQNFIQYNGKYGCGFCQHSGERVEKGKGFCHIYPLH
;
A
#
# COMPACT_ATOMS: atom_id res chain seq x y z
N MET A 1 23.02 22.36 -0.17
CA MET A 1 22.19 21.85 -1.29
C MET A 1 21.13 22.91 -1.62
N LYS A 2 21.25 23.58 -2.77
CA LYS A 2 20.27 24.56 -3.25
C LYS A 2 19.03 23.81 -3.77
N GLN A 3 17.87 24.02 -3.13
CA GLN A 3 16.51 23.65 -3.58
C GLN A 3 16.39 22.41 -4.49
N GLY A 4 16.83 21.24 -4.02
CA GLY A 4 16.64 19.99 -4.74
C GLY A 4 15.24 19.44 -4.48
N TYR A 5 14.37 19.47 -5.48
CA TYR A 5 13.15 18.67 -5.52
C TYR A 5 13.48 17.43 -6.35
N PHE A 6 13.22 16.24 -5.82
CA PHE A 6 13.35 15.05 -6.66
C PHE A 6 12.19 14.10 -6.44
N VAL A 7 11.81 13.46 -7.54
CA VAL A 7 10.85 12.38 -7.59
C VAL A 7 11.58 11.20 -8.18
N MET A 8 11.61 10.11 -7.44
CA MET A 8 12.14 8.84 -7.93
C MET A 8 10.98 7.86 -8.01
N TYR A 9 10.79 7.26 -9.18
CA TYR A 9 9.89 6.13 -9.36
C TYR A 9 10.71 4.86 -9.52
N MET A 10 10.41 3.84 -8.73
CA MET A 10 11.10 2.56 -8.70
C MET A 10 10.04 1.49 -9.00
N PRO A 11 9.93 1.00 -10.24
CA PRO A 11 8.82 0.12 -10.60
C PRO A 11 8.77 -1.16 -9.75
N LEU A 12 7.56 -1.63 -9.46
CA LEU A 12 7.31 -2.87 -8.71
C LEU A 12 7.80 -4.11 -9.46
N GLU A 13 7.55 -4.19 -10.78
CA GLU A 13 7.81 -5.39 -11.57
C GLU A 13 9.28 -5.85 -11.50
N PRO A 14 10.29 -4.99 -11.75
CA PRO A 14 11.69 -5.38 -11.64
C PRO A 14 12.08 -5.83 -10.23
N GLN A 15 11.58 -5.14 -9.20
CA GLN A 15 11.88 -5.50 -7.81
C GLN A 15 11.29 -6.87 -7.44
N LEU A 16 10.04 -7.12 -7.81
CA LEU A 16 9.37 -8.41 -7.60
C LEU A 16 10.08 -9.53 -8.35
N LYS A 17 10.40 -9.29 -9.63
CA LYS A 17 11.12 -10.25 -10.47
C LYS A 17 12.46 -10.64 -9.86
N LEU A 18 13.25 -9.67 -9.40
CA LEU A 18 14.52 -9.93 -8.72
C LEU A 18 14.32 -10.81 -7.47
N LYS A 19 13.36 -10.46 -6.61
CA LYS A 19 13.11 -11.25 -5.39
C LYS A 19 12.62 -12.67 -5.70
N PHE A 20 11.78 -12.82 -6.72
CA PHE A 20 11.21 -14.12 -7.07
C PHE A 20 12.24 -15.05 -7.70
N GLN A 21 13.12 -14.52 -8.56
CA GLN A 21 14.14 -15.31 -9.25
C GLN A 21 15.37 -15.61 -8.38
N TYR A 22 15.79 -14.67 -7.52
CA TYR A 22 17.08 -14.77 -6.82
C TYR A 22 16.97 -14.96 -5.30
N GLN A 23 15.78 -14.78 -4.71
CA GLN A 23 15.58 -14.93 -3.26
C GLN A 23 14.60 -16.05 -2.89
N ASN A 24 14.23 -16.91 -3.85
CA ASN A 24 13.25 -17.98 -3.66
C ASN A 24 11.94 -17.52 -3.01
N LEU A 25 11.55 -16.25 -3.20
CA LEU A 25 10.46 -15.65 -2.43
C LEU A 25 9.11 -16.36 -2.65
N MET A 26 8.88 -16.88 -3.86
CA MET A 26 7.68 -17.66 -4.17
C MET A 26 7.58 -18.94 -3.32
N HIS A 27 8.70 -19.57 -2.97
CA HIS A 27 8.69 -20.74 -2.09
C HIS A 27 8.14 -20.38 -0.70
N ASN A 28 8.62 -19.28 -0.11
CA ASN A 28 8.14 -18.79 1.19
C ASN A 28 6.66 -18.40 1.13
N ILE A 29 6.23 -17.76 0.05
CA ILE A 29 4.83 -17.42 -0.20
C ILE A 29 3.94 -18.66 -0.23
N LYS A 30 4.32 -19.68 -1.01
CA LYS A 30 3.58 -20.95 -1.09
C LYS A 30 3.52 -21.65 0.27
N LYS A 31 4.64 -21.68 1.00
CA LYS A 31 4.71 -22.24 2.35
C LYS A 31 3.74 -21.54 3.31
N TYR A 32 3.69 -20.21 3.29
CA TYR A 32 2.79 -19.44 4.15
C TYR A 32 1.32 -19.63 3.76
N LYS A 33 0.99 -19.64 2.46
CA LYS A 33 -0.39 -19.89 1.97
C LYS A 33 -0.96 -21.23 2.46
N ARG A 34 -0.14 -22.28 2.53
CA ARG A 34 -0.55 -23.61 3.01
C ARG A 34 -1.13 -23.60 4.43
N ILE A 35 -0.63 -22.71 5.29
CA ILE A 35 -1.15 -22.54 6.67
C ILE A 35 -2.64 -22.15 6.65
N PHE A 36 -3.10 -21.51 5.57
CA PHE A 36 -4.46 -21.02 5.41
C PHE A 36 -5.36 -21.98 4.65
N GLU A 37 -4.86 -23.06 4.03
CA GLU A 37 -5.65 -23.98 3.19
C GLU A 37 -6.85 -24.54 3.95
N GLU A 38 -6.60 -25.06 5.15
CA GLU A 38 -7.64 -25.54 6.05
C GLU A 38 -8.45 -24.38 6.64
N PRO A 39 -9.80 -24.51 6.68
CA PRO A 39 -10.67 -23.58 7.38
C PRO A 39 -10.28 -23.46 8.85
N SER A 40 -10.32 -22.24 9.38
CA SER A 40 -10.15 -21.98 10.80
C SER A 40 -11.37 -21.25 11.33
N SER A 41 -11.74 -21.54 12.58
CA SER A 41 -12.79 -20.81 13.29
C SER A 41 -12.33 -19.42 13.76
N SER A 42 -11.02 -19.12 13.68
CA SER A 42 -10.44 -17.84 14.06
C SER A 42 -9.69 -17.17 12.90
N TYR A 43 -9.66 -15.84 12.91
CA TYR A 43 -8.86 -15.06 11.96
C TYR A 43 -7.38 -15.18 12.30
N ARG A 44 -6.58 -15.69 11.37
CA ARG A 44 -5.12 -15.84 11.54
C ARG A 44 -4.35 -14.66 10.94
N GLY A 45 -4.97 -13.91 10.01
CA GLY A 45 -4.36 -12.73 9.41
C GLY A 45 -5.07 -12.27 8.13
N ILE A 46 -4.32 -11.54 7.30
CA ILE A 46 -4.85 -10.88 6.09
C ILE A 46 -5.51 -11.87 5.11
N LEU A 47 -4.97 -13.10 5.00
CA LEU A 47 -5.44 -14.11 4.04
C LEU A 47 -6.83 -14.68 4.39
N ASP A 48 -7.29 -14.53 5.63
CA ASP A 48 -8.66 -14.87 6.05
C ASP A 48 -9.65 -13.69 5.84
N GLY A 49 -9.16 -12.53 5.41
CA GLY A 49 -9.97 -11.32 5.23
C GLY A 49 -10.91 -11.40 4.03
N GLU A 50 -12.09 -10.80 4.15
CA GLU A 50 -13.11 -10.77 3.10
C GLU A 50 -12.59 -10.13 1.79
N ALA A 51 -11.82 -9.04 1.90
CA ALA A 51 -11.21 -8.38 0.75
C ALA A 51 -10.25 -9.30 -0.02
N TYR A 52 -9.50 -10.16 0.70
CA TYR A 52 -8.64 -11.16 0.09
C TYR A 52 -9.46 -12.26 -0.59
N ALA A 53 -10.50 -12.76 0.08
CA ALA A 53 -11.40 -13.81 -0.43
C ALA A 53 -12.16 -13.41 -1.70
N LYS A 54 -12.48 -12.12 -1.87
CA LYS A 54 -13.12 -11.58 -3.08
C LYS A 54 -12.29 -11.75 -4.36
N ILE A 55 -10.97 -11.93 -4.23
CA ILE A 55 -10.09 -12.12 -5.39
C ILE A 55 -10.06 -13.60 -5.77
N LYS A 56 -10.67 -13.91 -6.91
CA LYS A 56 -10.79 -15.28 -7.44
C LYS A 56 -9.44 -15.98 -7.50
N ASN A 57 -9.36 -17.17 -6.91
CA ASN A 57 -8.22 -18.08 -6.93
C ASN A 57 -6.91 -17.50 -6.33
N LEU A 58 -6.91 -16.37 -5.63
CA LEU A 58 -5.68 -15.79 -5.08
C LEU A 58 -4.99 -16.74 -4.08
N LYS A 59 -5.78 -17.37 -3.21
CA LYS A 59 -5.30 -18.33 -2.20
C LYS A 59 -4.58 -19.55 -2.77
N TYR A 60 -5.03 -20.06 -3.92
CA TYR A 60 -4.56 -21.33 -4.51
C TYR A 60 -3.74 -21.13 -5.80
N SER A 61 -3.25 -19.91 -6.05
CA SER A 61 -2.45 -19.58 -7.23
C SER A 61 -1.09 -18.98 -6.86
N ASP A 62 -0.26 -18.76 -7.87
CA ASP A 62 1.04 -18.08 -7.75
C ASP A 62 0.88 -16.54 -7.81
N ASN A 63 -0.35 -16.04 -7.66
CA ASN A 63 -0.65 -14.62 -7.54
C ASN A 63 -0.42 -14.12 -6.11
N ILE A 64 -0.21 -12.82 -5.96
CA ILE A 64 0.03 -12.20 -4.65
C ILE A 64 -0.86 -10.98 -4.45
N SER A 65 -1.04 -10.59 -3.20
CA SER A 65 -1.66 -9.35 -2.81
C SER A 65 -0.65 -8.43 -2.14
N LEU A 66 -0.86 -7.14 -2.33
CA LEU A 66 -0.05 -6.09 -1.75
C LEU A 66 -0.86 -5.28 -0.76
N GLN A 67 -0.17 -4.88 0.29
CA GLN A 67 -0.52 -3.70 1.05
C GLN A 67 0.51 -2.61 0.77
N PHE A 68 0.06 -1.36 0.67
CA PHE A 68 0.95 -0.23 0.47
C PHE A 68 0.68 0.90 1.46
N ASN A 69 1.71 1.69 1.74
CA ASN A 69 1.61 2.86 2.60
C ASN A 69 2.30 4.06 1.95
N ILE A 70 1.74 5.23 2.23
CA ILE A 70 2.21 6.53 1.75
C ILE A 70 2.00 7.52 2.88
N ASP A 71 3.08 8.08 3.41
CA ASP A 71 3.02 9.02 4.53
C ASP A 71 4.18 10.03 4.46
N GLY A 72 3.99 11.19 5.07
CA GLY A 72 4.97 12.27 5.10
C GLY A 72 5.91 12.15 6.29
N ILE A 73 7.21 12.00 6.02
CA ILE A 73 8.26 11.95 7.05
C ILE A 73 9.00 13.30 7.07
N PRO A 74 8.96 14.06 8.18
CA PRO A 74 9.72 15.30 8.28
C PRO A 74 11.22 15.00 8.34
N MET A 75 12.01 15.63 7.47
CA MET A 75 13.45 15.36 7.38
C MET A 75 14.29 16.16 8.37
N TYR A 76 13.82 17.34 8.74
CA TYR A 76 14.57 18.26 9.60
C TYR A 76 13.63 18.88 10.63
N ARG A 77 14.10 19.05 11.87
CA ARG A 77 13.29 19.66 12.94
C ARG A 77 12.89 21.11 12.67
N LYS A 78 13.69 21.84 11.89
CA LYS A 78 13.52 23.29 11.65
C LYS A 78 13.25 23.63 10.18
N SER A 79 12.97 22.65 9.33
CA SER A 79 12.74 22.86 7.91
C SER A 79 11.48 22.13 7.48
N ASN A 80 10.78 22.70 6.49
CA ASN A 80 9.52 22.15 5.99
C ASN A 80 9.73 20.99 5.01
N TYR A 81 10.97 20.53 4.79
CA TYR A 81 11.25 19.42 3.88
C TYR A 81 10.75 18.09 4.44
N GLN A 82 10.06 17.36 3.57
CA GLN A 82 9.42 16.10 3.85
C GLN A 82 9.79 15.07 2.78
N ILE A 83 9.85 13.81 3.20
CA ILE A 83 9.88 12.66 2.30
C ILE A 83 8.52 11.99 2.29
N TRP A 84 8.05 11.60 1.12
CA TRP A 84 6.85 10.79 0.95
C TRP A 84 7.22 9.53 0.16
N PRO A 85 7.47 8.40 0.84
CA PRO A 85 7.75 7.14 0.17
C PRO A 85 6.44 6.41 -0.15
N ILE A 86 6.41 5.72 -1.29
CA ILE A 86 5.40 4.70 -1.58
C ILE A 86 6.07 3.38 -1.24
N GLN A 87 5.64 2.74 -0.16
CA GLN A 87 6.17 1.45 0.28
C GLN A 87 5.12 0.36 0.08
N CYS A 88 5.54 -0.81 -0.38
CA CYS A 88 4.70 -1.97 -0.62
C CYS A 88 5.22 -3.18 0.14
N MET A 89 4.30 -4.05 0.53
CA MET A 89 4.56 -5.27 1.28
C MET A 89 3.66 -6.39 0.75
N ILE A 90 4.23 -7.59 0.63
CA ILE A 90 3.52 -8.78 0.15
C ILE A 90 2.81 -9.44 1.32
N ASN A 91 1.50 -9.63 1.21
CA ASN A 91 0.69 -10.14 2.33
C ASN A 91 0.90 -11.63 2.58
N GLU A 92 1.27 -12.39 1.54
CA GLU A 92 1.50 -13.82 1.61
C GLU A 92 2.89 -14.20 2.11
N LEU A 93 3.63 -13.25 2.70
CA LEU A 93 4.79 -13.54 3.51
C LEU A 93 4.40 -13.62 5.00
N PRO A 94 5.11 -14.43 5.80
CA PRO A 94 4.98 -14.43 7.25
C PRO A 94 5.18 -13.02 7.84
N PRO A 95 4.40 -12.60 8.86
CA PRO A 95 4.48 -11.24 9.41
C PRO A 95 5.88 -10.78 9.82
N ASN A 96 6.69 -11.68 10.36
CA ASN A 96 8.07 -11.44 10.77
C ASN A 96 9.04 -11.24 9.59
N GLU A 97 8.78 -11.84 8.44
CA GLU A 97 9.62 -11.72 7.22
C GLU A 97 9.22 -10.51 6.37
N ARG A 98 7.95 -10.08 6.43
CA ARG A 98 7.43 -8.98 5.60
C ARG A 98 8.28 -7.71 5.62
N LYS A 99 8.83 -7.35 6.78
CA LYS A 99 9.67 -6.16 6.98
C LYS A 99 10.98 -6.21 6.19
N ASP A 100 11.51 -7.42 5.95
CA ASP A 100 12.78 -7.64 5.23
C ASP A 100 12.57 -7.61 3.71
N HIS A 101 11.31 -7.63 3.26
CA HIS A 101 10.91 -7.62 1.86
C HIS A 101 10.09 -6.39 1.46
N ILE A 102 10.21 -5.27 2.19
CA ILE A 102 9.59 -4.00 1.79
C ILE A 102 10.11 -3.57 0.41
N LEU A 103 9.18 -3.21 -0.47
CA LEU A 103 9.43 -2.71 -1.82
C LEU A 103 9.22 -1.20 -1.82
N MET A 104 10.18 -0.42 -2.32
CA MET A 104 10.05 1.02 -2.43
C MET A 104 9.66 1.37 -3.86
N CYS A 105 8.48 1.95 -4.06
CA CYS A 105 7.89 2.16 -5.39
C CYS A 105 8.01 3.60 -5.87
N GLY A 106 8.11 4.53 -4.93
CA GLY A 106 8.22 5.95 -5.21
C GLY A 106 8.82 6.68 -4.03
N LEU A 107 9.50 7.77 -4.31
CA LEU A 107 10.09 8.65 -3.31
C LEU A 107 9.95 10.09 -3.77
N TRP A 108 9.19 10.88 -3.03
CA TRP A 108 9.13 12.33 -3.20
C TRP A 108 9.93 13.01 -2.11
N PHE A 109 10.71 14.02 -2.47
CA PHE A 109 11.40 14.90 -1.53
C PHE A 109 11.13 16.36 -1.90
N GLY A 110 10.62 17.13 -0.94
CA GLY A 110 10.38 18.56 -1.13
C GLY A 110 9.85 19.27 0.12
N PRO A 111 9.76 20.60 0.09
CA PRO A 111 9.26 21.45 1.18
C PRO A 111 7.74 21.35 1.41
N HIS A 112 7.03 20.62 0.55
CA HIS A 112 5.57 20.45 0.59
C HIS A 112 5.21 19.01 0.26
N LYS A 113 3.98 18.63 0.64
CA LYS A 113 3.36 17.38 0.21
C LYS A 113 3.33 17.30 -1.33
N PRO A 114 3.53 16.11 -1.93
CA PRO A 114 3.43 15.94 -3.36
C PRO A 114 2.00 16.24 -3.85
N ASN A 115 1.88 16.65 -5.12
CA ASN A 115 0.61 16.51 -5.81
C ASN A 115 0.32 15.01 -5.98
N MET A 116 -0.58 14.46 -5.16
CA MET A 116 -0.84 13.01 -5.10
C MET A 116 -1.32 12.43 -6.43
N ASN A 117 -2.14 13.16 -7.17
CA ASN A 117 -2.62 12.68 -8.48
C ASN A 117 -1.48 12.48 -9.47
N VAL A 118 -0.47 13.36 -9.45
CA VAL A 118 0.72 13.24 -10.32
C VAL A 118 1.66 12.18 -9.78
N PHE A 119 1.91 12.19 -8.47
CA PHE A 119 2.87 11.30 -7.82
C PHE A 119 2.44 9.83 -7.87
N LEU A 120 1.15 9.54 -7.72
CA LEU A 120 0.61 8.17 -7.71
C LEU A 120 0.28 7.65 -9.11
N LYS A 121 0.21 8.51 -10.14
CA LYS A 121 -0.12 8.10 -11.50
C LYS A 121 0.72 6.91 -12.02
N PRO A 122 2.06 6.94 -12.00
CA PRO A 122 2.86 5.81 -12.48
C PRO A 122 2.60 4.54 -11.66
N PHE A 123 2.47 4.66 -10.33
CA PHE A 123 2.20 3.55 -9.42
C PHE A 123 0.86 2.87 -9.69
N VAL A 124 -0.21 3.65 -9.85
CA VAL A 124 -1.56 3.14 -10.14
C VAL A 124 -1.62 2.48 -11.52
N MET A 125 -0.97 3.09 -12.52
CA MET A 125 -0.89 2.51 -13.87
C MET A 125 -0.13 1.17 -13.86
N GLU A 126 0.98 1.07 -13.13
CA GLU A 126 1.72 -0.18 -12.99
C GLU A 126 0.90 -1.24 -12.26
N LEU A 127 0.28 -0.90 -11.12
CA LEU A 127 -0.58 -1.84 -10.37
C LEU A 127 -1.75 -2.34 -11.21
N SER A 128 -2.38 -1.49 -12.01
CA SER A 128 -3.46 -1.87 -12.92
C SER A 128 -2.99 -2.87 -13.99
N ASN A 129 -1.78 -2.68 -14.52
CA ASN A 129 -1.17 -3.62 -15.45
C ASN A 129 -0.80 -4.95 -14.77
N LEU A 130 -0.22 -4.90 -13.57
CA LEU A 130 0.15 -6.09 -12.80
C LEU A 130 -1.07 -6.90 -12.33
N SER A 131 -2.20 -6.24 -12.02
CA SER A 131 -3.44 -6.94 -11.65
C SER A 131 -4.12 -7.58 -12.85
N ARG A 132 -4.02 -6.97 -14.03
CA ARG A 132 -4.65 -7.46 -15.27
C ARG A 132 -3.81 -8.55 -15.95
N SER A 133 -2.54 -8.25 -16.21
CA SER A 133 -1.64 -9.06 -17.03
C SER A 133 -0.61 -9.83 -16.20
N GLY A 134 -0.25 -9.33 -15.02
CA GLY A 134 0.84 -9.87 -14.20
C GLY A 134 2.22 -9.63 -14.82
N PHE A 135 3.25 -10.21 -14.20
CA PHE A 135 4.62 -10.17 -14.67
C PHE A 135 5.19 -11.59 -14.85
N LYS A 136 6.15 -11.72 -15.77
CA LYS A 136 6.81 -12.99 -16.09
C LYS A 136 8.12 -13.12 -15.33
N TRP A 137 8.34 -14.29 -14.73
CA TRP A 137 9.60 -14.66 -14.08
C TRP A 137 9.92 -16.14 -14.31
N ILE A 138 11.17 -16.53 -14.11
CA ILE A 138 11.62 -17.92 -14.26
C ILE A 138 11.80 -18.51 -12.86
N ASP A 139 11.14 -19.62 -12.59
CA ASP A 139 11.33 -20.40 -11.38
C ASP A 139 12.68 -21.10 -11.41
N ALA A 140 13.55 -20.75 -10.47
CA ALA A 140 14.92 -21.29 -10.40
C ALA A 140 14.94 -22.80 -10.12
N THR A 141 13.87 -23.38 -9.59
CA THR A 141 13.83 -24.81 -9.19
C THR A 141 13.54 -25.76 -10.36
N ASN A 142 12.78 -25.31 -11.35
CA ASN A 142 12.30 -26.13 -12.46
C ASN A 142 12.46 -25.46 -13.83
N SER A 143 13.08 -24.27 -13.88
CA SER A 143 13.29 -23.45 -15.07
C SER A 143 12.01 -23.10 -15.84
N LYS A 144 10.84 -23.17 -15.20
CA LYS A 144 9.55 -22.86 -15.82
C LYS A 144 9.28 -21.37 -15.77
N GLN A 145 8.76 -20.83 -16.85
CA GLN A 145 8.22 -19.47 -16.86
C GLN A 145 6.85 -19.45 -16.15
N ILE A 146 6.73 -18.56 -15.16
CA ILE A 146 5.51 -18.34 -14.39
C ILE A 146 5.02 -16.91 -14.61
N VAL A 147 3.70 -16.73 -14.65
CA VAL A 147 3.05 -15.41 -14.63
C VAL A 147 2.40 -15.20 -13.27
N THR A 148 2.81 -14.16 -12.56
CA THR A 148 2.24 -13.76 -11.27
C THR A 148 1.48 -12.45 -11.43
N LYS A 149 0.20 -12.43 -11.06
CA LYS A 149 -0.59 -11.21 -10.91
C LYS A 149 -0.49 -10.64 -9.51
N VAL A 150 -0.63 -9.32 -9.41
CA VAL A 150 -0.46 -8.57 -8.16
C VAL A 150 -1.72 -7.78 -7.87
N PHE A 151 -2.27 -7.92 -6.67
CA PHE A 151 -3.52 -7.29 -6.28
C PHE A 151 -3.34 -6.37 -5.07
N PRO A 152 -3.39 -5.04 -5.22
CA PRO A 152 -3.37 -4.13 -4.07
C PRO A 152 -4.71 -4.19 -3.34
N ILE A 153 -4.71 -4.66 -2.07
CA ILE A 153 -5.95 -4.83 -1.29
C ILE A 153 -6.03 -3.94 -0.06
N ILE A 154 -4.89 -3.42 0.41
CA ILE A 154 -4.81 -2.57 1.61
C ILE A 154 -3.98 -1.33 1.30
N CYS A 155 -4.51 -0.16 1.66
CA CYS A 155 -3.77 1.09 1.75
C CYS A 155 -3.70 1.52 3.21
N SER A 156 -2.54 1.40 3.84
CA SER A 156 -2.32 1.83 5.23
C SER A 156 -1.85 3.29 5.23
N SER A 157 -2.65 4.18 5.82
CA SER A 157 -2.36 5.61 5.90
C SER A 157 -3.09 6.23 7.08
N ASP A 158 -2.50 7.27 7.67
CA ASP A 158 -3.18 8.09 8.67
C ASP A 158 -4.30 8.94 8.03
N ALA A 159 -5.11 9.62 8.83
CA ALA A 159 -6.24 10.40 8.30
C ALA A 159 -5.81 11.55 7.35
N PRO A 160 -4.77 12.37 7.66
CA PRO A 160 -4.23 13.36 6.74
C PRO A 160 -3.77 12.79 5.38
N ALA A 161 -2.97 11.73 5.38
CA ALA A 161 -2.43 11.11 4.18
C ALA A 161 -3.54 10.43 3.37
N ARG A 162 -4.47 9.72 4.03
CA ARG A 162 -5.63 9.11 3.37
C ARG A 162 -6.44 10.13 2.58
N ALA A 163 -6.73 11.29 3.16
CA ALA A 163 -7.45 12.35 2.47
C ALA A 163 -6.68 12.86 1.24
N ALA A 164 -5.35 12.98 1.33
CA ALA A 164 -4.53 13.38 0.19
C ALA A 164 -4.50 12.31 -0.92
N ILE A 165 -4.37 11.03 -0.56
CA ILE A 165 -4.34 9.89 -1.49
C ILE A 165 -5.67 9.73 -2.21
N GLN A 166 -6.78 9.84 -1.48
CA GLN A 166 -8.14 9.72 -2.03
C GLN A 166 -8.61 11.01 -2.72
N ASN A 167 -7.86 12.10 -2.59
CA ASN A 167 -8.23 13.43 -3.10
C ASN A 167 -9.54 13.96 -2.49
N PHE A 168 -9.77 13.73 -1.20
CA PHE A 168 -10.94 14.19 -0.45
C PHE A 168 -10.57 15.28 0.57
N ILE A 169 -11.58 15.93 1.12
CA ILE A 169 -11.42 16.93 2.18
C ILE A 169 -10.84 16.24 3.43
N GLN A 170 -9.87 16.88 4.09
CA GLN A 170 -9.30 16.34 5.33
C GLN A 170 -10.35 16.21 6.43
N TYR A 171 -10.11 15.32 7.39
CA TYR A 171 -11.03 14.97 8.48
C TYR A 171 -11.53 16.15 9.34
N ASN A 172 -10.85 17.30 9.30
CA ASN A 172 -11.23 18.55 9.99
C ASN A 172 -12.12 19.49 9.15
N GLY A 173 -12.36 19.19 7.87
CA GLY A 173 -13.21 19.99 7.00
C GLY A 173 -14.68 19.61 7.11
N LYS A 174 -15.58 20.52 6.70
CA LYS A 174 -17.04 20.35 6.80
C LYS A 174 -17.56 19.01 6.26
N TYR A 175 -16.95 18.46 5.22
CA TYR A 175 -17.28 17.14 4.66
C TYR A 175 -16.07 16.20 4.73
N GLY A 176 -15.41 16.16 5.90
CA GLY A 176 -14.16 15.44 6.12
C GLY A 176 -14.33 13.93 6.38
N CYS A 177 -15.56 13.41 6.42
CA CYS A 177 -15.78 12.00 6.67
C CYS A 177 -15.30 11.17 5.47
N GLY A 178 -14.41 10.21 5.73
CA GLY A 178 -13.88 9.32 4.68
C GLY A 178 -14.85 8.21 4.24
N PHE A 179 -16.04 8.13 4.85
CA PHE A 179 -17.01 7.06 4.63
C PHE A 179 -18.37 7.56 4.12
N CYS A 180 -18.77 8.77 4.48
CA CYS A 180 -20.06 9.34 4.09
C CYS A 180 -19.93 10.83 3.72
N GLN A 181 -21.01 11.40 3.19
CA GLN A 181 -21.07 12.81 2.78
C GLN A 181 -21.78 13.71 3.80
N HIS A 182 -22.02 13.22 5.03
CA HIS A 182 -22.62 14.04 6.07
C HIS A 182 -21.71 15.20 6.42
N SER A 183 -22.29 16.39 6.55
CA SER A 183 -21.54 17.53 7.05
C SER A 183 -21.26 17.36 8.53
N GLY A 184 -20.01 17.54 8.94
CA GLY A 184 -19.68 17.72 10.34
C GLY A 184 -19.74 19.18 10.77
N GLU A 185 -19.77 19.38 12.07
CA GLU A 185 -19.82 20.66 12.73
C GLU A 185 -18.57 20.86 13.59
N ARG A 186 -18.08 22.10 13.64
CA ARG A 186 -16.94 22.45 14.49
C ARG A 186 -17.49 22.98 15.81
N VAL A 187 -17.21 22.28 16.90
CA VAL A 187 -17.64 22.67 18.25
C VAL A 187 -16.44 22.98 19.11
N GLU A 188 -16.62 23.89 20.07
CA GLU A 188 -15.59 24.21 21.04
C GLU A 188 -15.38 23.05 22.02
N LYS A 189 -14.13 22.73 22.31
CA LYS A 189 -13.73 21.71 23.29
C LYS A 189 -12.51 22.21 24.07
N GLY A 190 -12.76 22.72 25.27
CA GLY A 190 -11.73 23.32 26.12
C GLY A 190 -11.12 24.56 25.43
N LYS A 191 -9.78 24.58 25.29
CA LYS A 191 -9.06 25.66 24.56
C LYS A 191 -8.95 25.42 23.05
N GLY A 192 -9.61 24.38 22.53
CA GLY A 192 -9.53 24.00 21.12
C GLY A 192 -10.91 23.75 20.52
N PHE A 193 -10.92 23.14 19.34
CA PHE A 193 -12.14 22.74 18.65
C PHE A 193 -12.07 21.26 18.32
N CYS A 194 -13.21 20.58 18.33
CA CYS A 194 -13.34 19.26 17.73
C CYS A 194 -14.40 19.27 16.62
N HIS A 195 -14.27 18.33 15.70
CA HIS A 195 -15.27 18.12 14.65
C HIS A 195 -16.20 17.00 15.07
N ILE A 196 -17.51 17.24 15.04
CA ILE A 196 -18.55 16.26 15.38
C ILE A 196 -19.42 15.99 14.16
N TYR A 197 -20.04 14.82 14.12
CA TYR A 197 -21.07 14.48 13.13
C TYR A 197 -22.37 14.25 13.91
N PRO A 198 -23.30 15.22 13.92
CA PRO A 198 -24.58 15.05 14.61
C PRO A 198 -25.36 13.90 13.97
N LEU A 199 -25.89 13.01 14.81
CA LEU A 199 -26.89 12.03 14.39
C LEU A 199 -28.24 12.74 14.53
N HIS A 200 -28.83 13.13 13.39
CA HIS A 200 -30.20 13.62 13.33
C HIS A 200 -31.19 12.45 13.22
#